data_AF-T1BAV2-F1
#
_entry.id   AF-T1BAV2-F1
#
_cell.length_a   1.000
_cell.length_b   1.000
_cell.length_c   1.000
_cell.angle_alpha   90.00
_cell.angle_beta   90.00
_cell.angle_gamma   90.00
#
_symmetry.space_group_name_H-M   'P 1'
#
loop_
_entity.id
_entity.type
_entity.pdbx_description
1 polymer ?
#
loop_
_entity_poly.entity_id
_entity_poly.type
_entity_poly.pdbx_seq_one_letter_code
_entity_poly.pdbx_strand_id
1 'polypeptide(L)'
;QRTPLRVTESRSDAIRERRILDAKLLSVDGSIATVEITAEAGTYIKELVNGDLGRTKGSLTEIYGKSLKVIELDVVKIHRGA
;
A
#
# COMPACT_ATOMS: atom_id res chain seq x y z
N GLN A 1 1.05 9.48 -2.06
CA GLN A 1 0.32 9.13 -0.83
C GLN A 1 0.23 10.34 0.09
N ARG A 2 -0.97 10.78 0.48
CA ARG A 2 -1.14 11.69 1.62
C ARG A 2 -0.94 10.91 2.93
N THR A 3 -0.52 11.57 4.01
CA THR A 3 -0.41 10.96 5.34
C THR A 3 -1.71 10.21 5.67
N PRO A 4 -1.67 8.90 5.98
CA PRO A 4 -2.88 8.12 6.23
C PRO A 4 -3.72 8.66 7.37
N LEU A 5 -5.05 8.58 7.27
CA LEU A 5 -5.96 9.03 8.33
C LEU A 5 -5.65 8.39 9.69
N ARG A 6 -5.33 7.10 9.71
CA ARG A 6 -5.03 6.35 10.95
C ARG A 6 -3.78 6.82 11.70
N VAL A 7 -2.94 7.69 11.12
CA VAL A 7 -1.73 8.20 11.77
C VAL A 7 -1.68 9.72 11.87
N THR A 8 -2.74 10.45 11.50
CA THR A 8 -2.75 11.92 11.47
C THR A 8 -2.52 12.57 12.83
N GLU A 9 -2.85 11.89 13.94
CA GLU A 9 -2.56 12.38 15.29
C GLU A 9 -1.06 12.39 15.61
N SER A 10 -0.31 11.49 14.97
CA SER A 10 1.13 11.26 15.24
C SER A 10 2.06 11.83 14.16
N ARG A 11 1.51 12.19 12.99
CA ARG A 11 2.26 12.61 11.81
C ARG A 11 1.61 13.83 11.19
N SER A 12 2.44 14.79 10.81
CA SER A 12 1.99 15.93 10.01
C SER A 12 1.34 15.46 8.71
N ASP A 13 0.22 16.09 8.36
CA ASP A 13 -0.47 15.85 7.11
C ASP A 13 0.38 16.41 5.96
N ALA A 14 0.80 15.53 5.06
CA ALA A 14 1.55 15.91 3.87
C ALA A 14 1.32 14.91 2.75
N ILE A 15 1.45 15.38 1.51
CA ILE A 15 1.42 14.54 0.31
C ILE A 15 2.87 14.20 -0.06
N ARG A 16 3.15 12.92 -0.24
CA ARG A 16 4.48 12.43 -0.61
C ARG A 16 4.37 11.48 -1.79
N GLU A 17 5.21 11.67 -2.79
CA GLU A 17 5.38 10.69 -3.86
C GLU A 17 6.09 9.45 -3.29
N ARG A 18 5.66 8.28 -3.75
CA ARG A 18 6.18 6.98 -3.33
C ARG A 18 6.21 6.09 -4.54
N ARG A 19 7.33 5.40 -4.76
CA ARG A 19 7.48 4.45 -5.84
C ARG A 19 7.27 3.03 -5.35
N ILE A 20 6.47 2.28 -6.11
CA ILE A 20 6.45 0.82 -6.04
C ILE A 20 7.52 0.31 -7.00
N LEU A 21 8.48 -0.42 -6.47
CA LEU A 21 9.64 -0.92 -7.20
C LEU A 21 9.32 -2.22 -7.93
N ASP A 22 8.55 -3.11 -7.28
CA ASP A 22 8.07 -4.36 -7.85
C ASP A 22 6.76 -4.76 -7.17
N ALA A 23 5.89 -5.47 -7.90
CA ALA A 23 4.67 -6.05 -7.38
C ALA A 23 4.38 -7.37 -8.10
N LYS A 24 4.30 -8.46 -7.34
CA LYS A 24 4.09 -9.82 -7.85
C LYS A 24 2.85 -10.43 -7.24
N LEU A 25 1.94 -10.89 -8.10
CA LEU A 25 0.81 -11.70 -7.69
C LEU A 25 1.29 -13.13 -7.44
N LEU A 26 1.25 -13.58 -6.18
CA LEU A 26 1.72 -14.91 -5.79
C LEU A 26 0.62 -15.97 -5.92
N SER A 27 -0.61 -15.62 -5.55
CA SER A 27 -1.77 -16.51 -5.64
C SER A 27 -3.09 -15.74 -5.66
N VAL A 28 -4.12 -16.40 -6.18
CA VAL A 28 -5.52 -15.96 -6.11
C VAL A 28 -6.36 -17.16 -5.71
N ASP A 29 -7.17 -17.00 -4.66
CA ASP A 29 -8.17 -17.95 -4.22
C ASP A 29 -9.51 -17.21 -4.02
N GLY A 30 -10.43 -17.39 -4.96
CA GLY A 30 -11.70 -16.67 -4.99
C GLY A 30 -11.51 -15.15 -4.99
N SER A 31 -11.86 -14.51 -3.86
CA SER A 31 -11.77 -13.05 -3.66
C SER A 31 -10.53 -12.62 -2.86
N ILE A 32 -9.61 -13.54 -2.57
CA ILE A 32 -8.38 -13.30 -1.83
C ILE A 32 -7.20 -13.42 -2.80
N ALA A 33 -6.32 -12.43 -2.78
CA ALA A 33 -5.08 -12.44 -3.54
C ALA A 33 -3.91 -12.19 -2.60
N THR A 34 -2.83 -12.94 -2.77
CA THR A 34 -1.55 -12.67 -2.10
C THR A 34 -0.64 -11.94 -3.07
N VAL A 35 -0.19 -10.75 -2.68
CA VAL A 35 0.69 -9.91 -3.50
C VAL A 35 1.94 -9.58 -2.71
N GLU A 36 3.10 -9.90 -3.27
CA GLU A 36 4.38 -9.44 -2.75
C GLU A 36 4.71 -8.07 -3.36
N ILE A 37 5.00 -7.08 -2.51
CA ILE A 37 5.25 -5.71 -2.94
C ILE A 37 6.61 -5.25 -2.42
N THR A 38 7.47 -4.79 -3.33
CA THR A 38 8.68 -4.06 -2.99
C THR A 38 8.43 -2.57 -3.24
N ALA A 39 8.64 -1.73 -2.23
CA ALA A 39 8.36 -0.30 -2.31
C ALA A 39 9.45 0.54 -1.64
N GLU A 40 9.48 1.83 -1.94
CA GLU A 40 10.35 2.79 -1.27
C GLU A 40 10.05 2.88 0.24
N ALA A 41 11.06 3.30 1.00
CA ALA A 41 10.94 3.50 2.44
C ALA A 41 9.81 4.49 2.78
N GLY A 42 9.05 4.16 3.82
CA GLY A 42 7.93 4.98 4.26
C GLY A 42 6.72 4.97 3.33
N THR A 43 6.60 3.97 2.45
CA THR A 43 5.36 3.67 1.72
C THR A 43 4.36 3.02 2.67
N TYR A 44 3.15 3.54 2.68
CA TYR A 44 2.05 2.99 3.45
C TYR A 44 1.31 1.92 2.65
N ILE A 45 1.66 0.64 2.87
CA ILE A 45 1.14 -0.50 2.08
C ILE A 45 -0.37 -0.68 2.23
N LYS A 46 -0.93 -0.52 3.45
CA LYS A 46 -2.40 -0.61 3.65
C LYS A 46 -3.15 0.38 2.77
N GLU A 47 -2.63 1.61 2.72
CA GLU A 47 -3.22 2.71 1.98
C GLU A 47 -2.94 2.64 0.46
N LEU A 48 -1.85 1.99 0.04
CA LEU A 48 -1.64 1.58 -1.36
C LEU A 48 -2.72 0.60 -1.82
N VAL A 49 -3.17 -0.31 -0.96
CA VAL A 49 -4.22 -1.29 -1.29
C VAL A 49 -5.60 -0.63 -1.26
N ASN A 50 -6.01 -0.09 -0.12
CA ASN A 50 -7.38 0.34 0.11
C ASN A 50 -7.71 1.75 -0.41
N GLY A 51 -6.71 2.57 -0.72
CA GLY A 51 -6.85 3.93 -1.23
C GLY A 51 -7.09 5.03 -0.21
N ASP A 52 -7.28 4.69 1.07
CA ASP A 52 -7.52 5.63 2.19
C ASP A 52 -8.57 6.70 1.85
N LEU A 53 -9.75 6.26 1.38
CA LEU A 53 -10.83 7.15 0.93
C LEU A 53 -10.39 8.16 -0.15
N GLY A 54 -9.51 7.73 -1.06
CA GLY A 54 -9.00 8.54 -2.16
C GLY A 54 -7.78 9.40 -1.81
N ARG A 55 -7.23 9.29 -0.59
CA ARG A 55 -6.01 10.01 -0.16
C ARG A 55 -4.72 9.39 -0.72
N THR A 56 -4.80 8.16 -1.24
CA THR A 56 -3.74 7.55 -2.04
C THR A 56 -4.20 7.36 -3.47
N LYS A 57 -3.66 8.19 -4.37
CA LYS A 57 -3.83 8.08 -5.82
C LYS A 57 -2.97 6.96 -6.41
N GLY A 58 -3.53 6.23 -7.36
CA GLY A 58 -2.91 5.02 -7.93
C GLY A 58 -2.98 3.81 -6.99
N SER A 59 -3.95 3.79 -6.08
CA SER A 59 -4.17 2.65 -5.20
C SER A 59 -4.74 1.43 -5.94
N LEU A 60 -4.58 0.23 -5.39
CA LEU A 60 -5.15 -0.98 -6.00
C LEU A 60 -6.69 -0.92 -6.06
N THR A 61 -7.36 -0.40 -5.04
CA THR A 61 -8.81 -0.14 -5.08
C THR A 61 -9.20 0.76 -6.27
N GLU A 62 -8.44 1.84 -6.50
CA GLU A 62 -8.71 2.77 -7.61
C GLU A 62 -8.48 2.09 -8.97
N ILE A 63 -7.38 1.33 -9.11
CA ILE A 63 -7.03 0.62 -10.35
C ILE A 63 -8.03 -0.52 -10.64
N TYR A 64 -8.41 -1.28 -9.62
CA TYR A 64 -9.31 -2.42 -9.74
C TYR A 64 -10.79 -2.01 -9.90
N GLY A 65 -11.15 -0.81 -9.47
CA GLY A 65 -12.52 -0.27 -9.56
C GLY A 65 -13.49 -0.85 -8.52
N LYS A 66 -13.01 -1.62 -7.55
CA LYS A 66 -13.78 -2.12 -6.40
C LYS A 66 -12.98 -1.99 -5.12
N SER A 67 -13.69 -1.85 -4.00
CA SER A 67 -13.08 -1.74 -2.68
C SER A 67 -12.26 -2.99 -2.36
N LEU A 68 -10.96 -2.80 -2.10
CA LEU A 68 -10.05 -3.82 -1.60
C LEU A 68 -9.64 -3.50 -0.17
N LYS A 69 -9.42 -4.54 0.63
CA LYS A 69 -8.93 -4.44 2.01
C LYS A 69 -7.74 -5.36 2.20
N VAL A 70 -6.83 -4.95 3.07
CA VAL A 70 -5.73 -5.81 3.54
C VAL A 70 -6.27 -6.73 4.62
N ILE A 71 -6.15 -8.04 4.40
CA ILE A 71 -6.52 -9.07 5.39
C ILE A 71 -5.33 -9.32 6.33
N GLU A 72 -4.14 -9.47 5.75
CA GLU A 72 -2.88 -9.71 6.44
C GLU A 72 -1.76 -8.92 5.76
N LEU A 73 -0.73 -8.53 6.52
CA LEU A 73 0.42 -7.80 6.00
C LEU A 73 1.66 -8.11 6.83
N ASP A 74 2.65 -8.71 6.18
CA ASP A 74 3.95 -9.01 6.75
C ASP A 74 5.09 -8.31 6.01
N VAL A 75 6.18 -8.05 6.72
CA VAL A 75 7.43 -7.60 6.13
C VAL A 75 8.33 -8.81 5.95
N VAL A 76 8.41 -9.30 4.72
CA VAL A 76 9.22 -10.49 4.37
C VAL A 76 10.71 -10.16 4.14
N LYS A 77 11.03 -8.91 3.80
CA LYS A 77 12.41 -8.49 3.51
C LYS A 77 12.61 -6.99 3.76
N ILE A 78 13.76 -6.64 4.33
CA ILE A 78 14.22 -5.24 4.46
C ILE A 78 15.48 -5.07 3.62
N HIS A 79 15.41 -4.20 2.62
CA HIS A 79 16.57 -3.82 1.81
C HIS A 79 17.30 -2.68 2.53
N ARG A 80 18.49 -2.96 3.08
CA ARG A 80 19.40 -1.93 3.57
C ARG A 80 20.31 -1.51 2.41
N GLY A 81 20.54 -0.22 2.24
CA GLY A 81 21.57 0.26 1.32
C GLY A 81 22.92 -0.37 1.69
N ALA A 82 23.72 -0.70 0.68
CA ALA A 82 25.13 -1.02 0.88
C ALA A 82 25.89 0.23 1.36
#